data_AF-A0A0N4UA53-F1
#
_entry.id   AF-A0A0N4UA53-F1
#
_cell.length_a   1.000
_cell.length_b   1.000
_cell.length_c   1.000
_cell.angle_alpha   90.00
_cell.angle_beta   90.00
_cell.angle_gamma   90.00
#
_symmetry.space_group_name_H-M   'P 1'
#
loop_
_entity.id
_entity.type
_entity.pdbx_description
1 polymer ?
#
loop_
_entity_poly.entity_id
_entity_poly.type
_entity_poly.pdbx_seq_one_letter_code
_entity_poly.pdbx_strand_id
1 'polypeptide(L)'
;MVINGFEKRKNSPAILNLPTFFKIPFISSTTAMMQRIESKKYFQQWIYDDEDSGKSLLIVGAPYTGKTFLVKQLEDEPQLAAVHYCSWVNPESIETATLLHNLARQLTQQFPNLVIPKFKTTTLLTAQESVIRNFLIKPLLSIPMPSSTRFVVIDGIEHELIPTVIQLSKLFPKWLKLAITSRHFDVRYRRMLEQYFIIHQLDRGSTELLKFIETRLPNIDSSVMLEACQGSWFYVDQYSYAIQSHLLSVSPASDSQNDILNINICSDLPIGHEGLFSAIESVMSPHLNFYLQLITSSRLPPARQKLVCITKIVTGKSGDSIEQDLIDCKPVLQCSDPLILKAAWQERFRYNCSEGHGLWVDGIRRLGCQTAQELIEFAYHLAHAKGWNYRNKIEILRDFGADIIQLKCPVIDRETNELLRKAGAQMLDQSCQVQ
;
A
#
# COMPACT_ATOMS: atom_id res chain seq x y z
N MET A 1 -12.91 27.32 -23.27
CA MET A 1 -12.12 28.42 -23.84
C MET A 1 -10.87 28.53 -22.96
N VAL A 2 -9.68 28.00 -23.25
CA VAL A 2 -8.93 27.52 -24.44
C VAL A 2 -8.93 25.96 -24.44
N ILE A 3 -9.47 25.23 -25.42
CA ILE A 3 -8.98 24.89 -26.78
C ILE A 3 -7.54 24.33 -26.79
N ASN A 4 -7.43 23.01 -26.65
CA ASN A 4 -6.50 22.16 -27.41
C ASN A 4 -6.92 20.71 -27.19
N GLY A 5 -8.11 20.37 -27.69
CA GLY A 5 -8.53 18.99 -27.84
C GLY A 5 -7.63 18.32 -28.87
N PHE A 6 -6.71 17.49 -28.38
CA PHE A 6 -6.04 16.42 -29.12
C PHE A 6 -5.90 16.66 -30.63
N GLU A 7 -4.86 17.43 -30.95
CA GLU A 7 -4.22 17.50 -32.26
C GLU A 7 -5.06 18.01 -33.45
N LYS A 8 -4.70 19.22 -33.87
CA LYS A 8 -4.37 19.41 -35.29
C LYS A 8 -3.59 18.17 -35.77
N ARG A 9 -4.23 17.28 -36.56
CA ARG A 9 -3.69 16.58 -37.75
C ARG A 9 -4.22 15.14 -37.86
N LYS A 10 -5.20 15.00 -38.76
CA LYS A 10 -5.34 13.96 -39.78
C LYS A 10 -4.84 12.54 -39.43
N ASN A 11 -5.82 11.63 -39.28
CA ASN A 11 -5.78 10.21 -39.63
C ASN A 11 -4.82 9.30 -38.83
N SER A 12 -5.15 8.96 -37.58
CA SER A 12 -5.08 7.59 -36.99
C SER A 12 -5.34 7.62 -35.47
N PRO A 13 -6.09 6.66 -34.90
CA PRO A 13 -6.25 6.55 -33.45
C PRO A 13 -4.95 6.13 -32.75
N ALA A 14 -4.61 6.78 -31.63
CA ALA A 14 -3.45 6.44 -30.80
C ALA A 14 -3.71 5.17 -29.98
N ILE A 15 -2.91 4.14 -30.22
CA ILE A 15 -3.01 2.85 -29.55
C ILE A 15 -1.97 2.79 -28.41
N LEU A 16 -2.41 2.87 -27.16
CA LEU A 16 -1.54 2.79 -25.98
C LEU A 16 -1.35 1.35 -25.48
N ASN A 17 -0.10 0.91 -25.40
CA ASN A 17 0.34 -0.18 -24.52
C ASN A 17 0.96 0.47 -23.28
N LEU A 18 0.38 0.29 -22.09
CA LEU A 18 0.92 0.83 -20.84
C LEU A 18 2.24 0.10 -20.47
N PRO A 19 3.36 0.81 -20.23
CA PRO A 19 4.59 0.21 -19.73
C PRO A 19 4.54 0.02 -18.19
N THR A 20 4.97 -1.15 -17.73
CA THR A 20 5.16 -1.52 -16.31
C THR A 20 6.29 -0.71 -15.65
N PHE A 21 6.00 -0.05 -14.53
CA PHE A 21 6.91 0.74 -13.71
C PHE A 21 7.75 -0.12 -12.74
N PHE A 22 8.95 0.35 -12.38
CA PHE A 22 9.79 -0.24 -11.32
C PHE A 22 10.22 0.80 -10.27
N LYS A 23 10.00 0.44 -9.00
CA LYS A 23 10.64 0.87 -7.73
C LYS A 23 10.46 2.33 -7.27
N ILE A 24 9.52 2.54 -6.33
CA ILE A 24 9.62 3.60 -5.32
C ILE A 24 10.41 3.04 -4.13
N PRO A 25 11.58 3.60 -3.78
CA PRO A 25 12.31 3.21 -2.57
C PRO A 25 11.59 3.75 -1.33
N PHE A 26 11.14 2.84 -0.45
CA PHE A 26 10.61 3.19 0.86
C PHE A 26 11.80 3.44 1.81
N ILE A 27 12.13 4.71 2.04
CA ILE A 27 13.21 5.10 2.96
C ILE A 27 12.81 4.74 4.39
N SER A 28 13.58 3.86 5.03
CA SER A 28 13.52 3.59 6.47
C SER A 28 14.04 4.80 7.24
N SER A 29 13.20 5.47 8.03
CA SER A 29 13.68 6.48 8.97
C SER A 29 14.48 5.79 10.09
N THR A 30 15.66 6.33 10.33
CA THR A 30 16.85 5.82 11.04
C THR A 30 16.75 5.74 12.57
N THR A 31 15.56 5.67 13.15
CA THR A 31 15.45 5.44 14.60
C THR A 31 15.76 3.97 14.86
N ALA A 32 16.79 3.66 15.66
CA ALA A 32 17.19 2.29 16.02
C ALA A 32 15.96 1.41 16.27
N MET A 33 15.60 0.61 15.27
CA MET A 33 14.30 -0.05 15.27
C MET A 33 14.42 -1.31 16.12
N MET A 34 13.53 -1.45 17.10
CA MET A 34 13.53 -2.59 18.02
C MET A 34 13.46 -3.92 17.25
N GLN A 35 14.31 -4.89 17.61
CA GLN A 35 14.24 -6.22 17.02
C GLN A 35 13.00 -6.99 17.48
N ARG A 36 12.29 -7.64 16.55
CA ARG A 36 11.17 -8.55 16.81
C ARG A 36 11.69 -9.94 17.19
N ILE A 37 12.48 -10.04 18.28
CA ILE A 37 13.25 -11.24 18.65
C ILE A 37 12.39 -12.49 18.79
N GLU A 38 11.24 -12.40 19.47
CA GLU A 38 10.35 -13.55 19.70
C GLU A 38 9.68 -13.97 18.40
N SER A 39 9.19 -13.00 17.62
CA SER A 39 8.58 -13.26 16.32
C SER A 39 9.58 -13.87 15.32
N LYS A 40 10.82 -13.37 15.30
CA LYS A 40 11.92 -13.92 14.49
C LYS A 40 12.28 -15.34 14.91
N LYS A 41 12.38 -15.60 16.20
CA LYS A 41 12.67 -16.95 16.73
C LYS A 41 11.61 -17.95 16.27
N TYR A 42 10.33 -17.59 16.33
CA TYR A 42 9.25 -18.42 15.81
C TYR A 42 9.41 -18.67 14.29
N PHE A 43 9.71 -17.63 13.52
CA PHE A 43 9.91 -17.75 12.08
C PHE A 43 11.09 -18.67 11.73
N GLN A 44 12.21 -18.53 12.44
CA GLN A 44 13.38 -19.38 12.29
C GLN A 44 13.06 -20.84 12.66
N GLN A 45 12.33 -21.06 13.76
CA GLN A 45 11.84 -22.40 14.11
C GLN A 45 11.03 -22.99 12.96
N TRP A 46 10.05 -22.27 12.39
CA TRP A 46 9.29 -22.76 11.23
C TRP A 46 10.17 -23.05 9.99
N ILE A 47 11.26 -22.30 9.76
CA ILE A 47 12.20 -22.61 8.65
C ILE A 47 12.91 -23.93 8.90
N TYR A 48 13.45 -24.13 10.10
CA TYR A 48 14.29 -25.27 10.46
C TYR A 48 13.51 -26.51 10.87
N ASP A 49 12.24 -26.35 11.23
CA ASP A 49 11.38 -27.45 11.58
C ASP A 49 11.05 -28.27 10.32
N ASP A 50 11.52 -29.51 10.34
CA ASP A 50 11.30 -30.52 9.32
C ASP A 50 10.00 -31.31 9.61
N GLU A 51 9.47 -31.22 10.84
CA GLU A 51 8.24 -31.89 11.28
C GLU A 51 6.98 -31.18 10.76
N ASP A 52 7.09 -29.89 10.45
CA ASP A 52 5.99 -29.02 10.00
C ASP A 52 5.60 -29.24 8.52
N SER A 53 5.14 -30.46 8.19
CA SER A 53 4.29 -30.90 7.06
C SER A 53 4.49 -30.30 5.64
N GLY A 54 5.60 -29.62 5.35
CA GLY A 54 5.76 -28.82 4.13
C GLY A 54 4.75 -27.66 4.03
N LYS A 55 4.08 -27.29 5.13
CA LYS A 55 3.08 -26.22 5.11
C LYS A 55 3.75 -24.86 5.06
N SER A 56 3.11 -23.96 4.32
CA SER A 56 3.51 -22.57 4.23
C SER A 56 3.14 -21.80 5.51
N LEU A 57 3.72 -20.64 5.78
CA LEU A 57 3.42 -19.84 6.97
C LEU A 57 2.54 -18.65 6.62
N LEU A 58 1.47 -18.44 7.37
CA LEU A 58 0.62 -17.25 7.30
C LEU A 58 0.75 -16.45 8.59
N ILE A 59 1.37 -15.27 8.51
CA ILE A 59 1.52 -14.32 9.62
C ILE A 59 0.34 -13.32 9.56
N VAL A 60 -0.55 -13.40 10.54
CA VAL A 60 -1.76 -12.57 10.61
C VAL A 60 -1.68 -11.64 11.82
N GLY A 61 -2.31 -10.47 11.71
CA GLY A 61 -2.60 -9.62 12.86
C GLY A 61 -3.35 -8.37 12.43
N ALA A 62 -3.86 -7.61 13.40
CA ALA A 62 -4.52 -6.33 13.17
C ALA A 62 -3.64 -5.34 12.36
N PRO A 63 -4.22 -4.29 11.73
CA PRO A 63 -3.43 -3.25 11.06
C PRO A 63 -2.34 -2.66 11.98
N TYR A 64 -1.17 -2.36 11.41
CA TYR A 64 -0.06 -1.68 12.10
C TYR A 64 0.53 -2.40 13.32
N THR A 65 0.38 -3.71 13.40
CA THR A 65 1.00 -4.61 14.41
C THR A 65 2.47 -4.93 14.13
N GLY A 66 3.07 -4.33 13.09
CA GLY A 66 4.48 -4.52 12.73
C GLY A 66 4.79 -5.69 11.79
N LYS A 67 3.81 -6.28 11.10
CA LYS A 67 4.04 -7.38 10.12
C LYS A 67 5.07 -7.03 9.05
N THR A 68 4.85 -5.95 8.29
CA THR A 68 5.80 -5.48 7.26
C THR A 68 7.17 -5.17 7.86
N PHE A 69 7.21 -4.69 9.09
CA PHE A 69 8.46 -4.42 9.78
C PHE A 69 9.20 -5.72 10.11
N LEU A 70 8.51 -6.76 10.58
CA LEU A 70 9.07 -8.11 10.74
C LEU A 70 9.62 -8.62 9.39
N VAL A 71 8.85 -8.51 8.29
CA VAL A 71 9.32 -8.93 6.97
C VAL A 71 10.59 -8.21 6.53
N LYS A 72 10.67 -6.89 6.75
CA LYS A 72 11.90 -6.12 6.49
C LYS A 72 13.09 -6.66 7.28
N GLN A 73 12.89 -7.03 8.54
CA GLN A 73 13.97 -7.63 9.32
C GLN A 73 14.35 -9.06 8.84
N LEU A 74 13.47 -9.74 8.12
CA LEU A 74 13.76 -11.05 7.51
C LEU A 74 14.55 -10.92 6.20
N GLU A 75 14.67 -9.71 5.62
CA GLU A 75 15.49 -9.48 4.43
C GLU A 75 16.99 -9.71 4.67
N ASP A 76 17.43 -9.57 5.92
CA ASP A 76 18.80 -9.84 6.34
C ASP A 76 19.09 -11.34 6.52
N GLU A 77 18.07 -12.22 6.45
CA GLU A 77 18.26 -13.66 6.62
C GLU A 77 18.85 -14.28 5.35
N PRO A 78 19.96 -15.03 5.44
CA PRO A 78 20.66 -15.55 4.26
C PRO A 78 19.84 -16.55 3.44
N GLN A 79 18.77 -17.14 4.02
CA GLN A 79 17.90 -18.11 3.37
C GLN A 79 16.79 -17.46 2.51
N LEU A 80 16.61 -16.13 2.57
CA LEU A 80 15.60 -15.44 1.77
C LEU A 80 15.94 -15.58 0.27
N ALA A 81 15.02 -16.13 -0.50
CA ALA A 81 15.15 -16.28 -1.96
C ALA A 81 14.40 -15.19 -2.74
N ALA A 82 13.28 -14.71 -2.23
CA ALA A 82 12.55 -13.60 -2.84
C ALA A 82 11.59 -12.97 -1.83
N VAL A 83 11.38 -11.66 -1.95
CA VAL A 83 10.39 -10.91 -1.16
C VAL A 83 9.51 -10.07 -2.07
N HIS A 84 8.19 -10.10 -1.84
CA HIS A 84 7.24 -9.27 -2.55
C HIS A 84 6.41 -8.45 -1.57
N TYR A 85 6.25 -7.16 -1.84
CA TYR A 85 5.46 -6.26 -1.01
C TYR A 85 4.20 -5.84 -1.75
N CYS A 86 3.05 -6.33 -1.30
CA CYS A 86 1.75 -5.82 -1.70
C CYS A 86 1.50 -4.52 -0.94
N SER A 87 1.37 -3.42 -1.67
CA SER A 87 1.28 -2.08 -1.10
C SER A 87 0.19 -1.26 -1.80
N TRP A 88 -0.62 -0.58 -0.99
CA TRP A 88 -1.61 0.40 -1.46
C TRP A 88 -0.98 1.55 -2.25
N VAL A 89 0.28 1.88 -1.92
CA VAL A 89 1.07 2.92 -2.60
C VAL A 89 1.40 2.52 -4.05
N ASN A 90 1.41 1.21 -4.32
CA ASN A 90 1.63 0.66 -5.66
C ASN A 90 0.55 -0.38 -5.97
N PRO A 91 -0.64 0.03 -6.42
CA PRO A 91 -1.76 -0.89 -6.67
C PRO A 91 -1.41 -2.04 -7.63
N GLU A 92 -0.45 -1.86 -8.55
CA GLU A 92 -0.02 -2.94 -9.44
C GLU A 92 0.61 -4.12 -8.69
N SER A 93 1.09 -3.92 -7.45
CA SER A 93 1.69 -4.96 -6.62
C SER A 93 0.71 -6.02 -6.10
N ILE A 94 -0.61 -5.75 -6.13
CA ILE A 94 -1.63 -6.75 -5.80
C ILE A 94 -2.06 -7.57 -7.03
N GLU A 95 -1.49 -7.29 -8.21
CA GLU A 95 -1.77 -8.07 -9.41
C GLU A 95 -0.92 -9.35 -9.49
N THR A 96 -1.57 -10.47 -9.84
CA THR A 96 -0.90 -11.77 -10.00
C THR A 96 0.29 -11.71 -10.97
N ALA A 97 0.19 -10.94 -12.05
CA ALA A 97 1.28 -10.82 -13.02
C ALA A 97 2.51 -10.16 -12.42
N THR A 98 2.33 -9.02 -11.76
CA THR A 98 3.39 -8.27 -11.09
C THR A 98 4.05 -9.10 -10.01
N LEU A 99 3.26 -9.82 -9.20
CA LEU A 99 3.77 -10.77 -8.22
C LEU A 99 4.69 -11.81 -8.87
N LEU A 100 4.19 -12.54 -9.88
CA LEU A 100 4.93 -13.63 -10.52
C LEU A 100 6.19 -13.14 -11.26
N HIS A 101 6.12 -12.01 -11.96
CA HIS A 101 7.30 -11.40 -12.61
C HIS A 101 8.34 -10.97 -11.58
N ASN A 102 7.90 -10.39 -10.46
CA ASN A 102 8.79 -9.96 -9.40
C ASN A 102 9.50 -11.14 -8.72
N LEU A 103 8.77 -12.22 -8.41
CA LEU A 103 9.33 -13.46 -7.87
C LEU A 103 10.30 -14.09 -8.87
N ALA A 104 9.91 -14.27 -10.13
CA ALA A 104 10.76 -14.84 -11.16
C ALA A 104 12.09 -14.09 -11.30
N ARG A 105 12.03 -12.76 -11.32
CA ARG A 105 13.22 -11.90 -11.40
C ARG A 105 14.17 -12.11 -10.21
N GLN A 106 13.66 -12.14 -8.98
CA GLN A 106 14.49 -12.34 -7.79
C GLN A 106 15.06 -13.76 -7.72
N LEU A 107 14.27 -14.76 -8.06
CA LEU A 107 14.71 -16.15 -8.07
C LEU A 107 15.83 -16.38 -9.11
N THR A 108 15.71 -15.82 -10.32
CA THR A 108 16.80 -15.88 -11.31
C THR A 108 18.07 -15.13 -10.86
N GLN A 109 17.94 -14.08 -10.04
CA GLN A 109 19.09 -13.40 -9.44
C GLN A 109 19.77 -14.25 -8.35
N GLN A 110 18.99 -14.98 -7.55
CA GLN A 110 19.48 -15.84 -6.47
C GLN A 110 20.04 -17.19 -6.96
N PHE A 111 19.51 -17.71 -8.07
CA PHE A 111 19.89 -19.00 -8.64
C PHE A 111 20.44 -18.80 -10.05
N PRO A 112 21.76 -18.66 -10.25
CA PRO A 112 22.36 -18.33 -11.54
C PRO A 112 22.01 -19.29 -12.69
N ASN A 113 21.71 -20.55 -12.37
CA ASN A 113 21.34 -21.59 -13.35
C ASN A 113 19.83 -21.66 -13.63
N LEU A 114 19.02 -20.80 -12.98
CA LEU A 114 17.57 -20.79 -13.14
C LEU A 114 17.16 -19.88 -14.30
N VAL A 115 16.71 -20.48 -15.39
CA VAL A 115 16.12 -19.77 -16.53
C VAL A 115 14.60 -19.85 -16.45
N ILE A 116 13.96 -18.72 -16.15
CA ILE A 116 12.50 -18.59 -16.20
C ILE A 116 12.10 -17.93 -17.53
N PRO A 117 11.28 -18.59 -18.37
CA PRO A 117 10.81 -17.98 -19.60
C PRO A 117 9.95 -16.73 -19.30
N LYS A 118 10.02 -15.73 -20.19
CA LYS A 118 9.15 -14.55 -20.08
C LYS A 118 7.72 -14.95 -20.49
N PHE A 119 6.73 -14.55 -19.69
CA PHE A 119 5.31 -14.65 -20.05
C PHE A 119 4.69 -13.25 -20.11
N LYS A 120 3.67 -13.09 -20.96
CA LYS A 120 2.89 -11.85 -21.04
C LYS A 120 1.77 -11.88 -19.99
N THR A 121 1.38 -10.74 -19.46
CA THR A 121 0.24 -10.60 -18.53
C THR A 121 -1.05 -11.19 -19.12
N THR A 122 -1.25 -11.07 -20.44
CA THR A 122 -2.41 -11.66 -21.13
C THR A 122 -2.45 -13.19 -21.06
N THR A 123 -1.30 -13.87 -20.96
CA THR A 123 -1.24 -15.34 -20.82
C THR A 123 -1.78 -15.80 -19.46
N LEU A 124 -1.69 -14.96 -18.42
CA LEU A 124 -2.25 -15.28 -17.10
C LEU A 124 -3.78 -15.25 -17.10
N LEU A 125 -4.39 -14.41 -17.94
CA LEU A 125 -5.85 -14.29 -18.03
C LEU A 125 -6.51 -15.58 -18.53
N THR A 126 -5.85 -16.30 -19.43
CA THR A 126 -6.41 -17.50 -20.06
C THR A 126 -5.97 -18.80 -19.40
N ALA A 127 -4.82 -18.82 -18.72
CA ALA A 127 -4.24 -20.07 -18.24
C ALA A 127 -3.33 -19.91 -17.00
N GLN A 128 -3.76 -19.16 -15.99
CA GLN A 128 -3.00 -18.88 -14.76
C GLN A 128 -2.31 -20.12 -14.17
N GLU A 129 -3.05 -21.23 -14.03
CA GLU A 129 -2.48 -22.45 -13.45
C GLU A 129 -1.31 -22.99 -14.28
N SER A 130 -1.49 -23.04 -15.60
CA SER A 130 -0.46 -23.51 -16.53
C SER A 130 0.74 -22.57 -16.55
N VAL A 131 0.52 -21.26 -16.39
CA VAL A 131 1.60 -20.27 -16.36
C VAL A 131 2.46 -20.47 -15.12
N ILE A 132 1.87 -20.52 -13.94
CA ILE A 132 2.62 -20.76 -12.69
C ILE A 132 3.39 -22.08 -12.79
N ARG A 133 2.72 -23.17 -13.21
CA ARG A 133 3.36 -24.49 -13.30
C ARG A 133 4.51 -24.54 -14.31
N ASN A 134 4.30 -24.03 -15.52
CA ASN A 134 5.27 -24.18 -16.61
C ASN A 134 6.38 -23.12 -16.59
N PHE A 135 6.08 -21.90 -16.16
CA PHE A 135 7.05 -20.80 -16.23
C PHE A 135 7.81 -20.60 -14.93
N LEU A 136 7.21 -20.89 -13.77
CA LEU A 136 7.87 -20.70 -12.48
C LEU A 136 8.30 -22.04 -11.87
N ILE A 137 7.36 -22.96 -11.70
CA ILE A 137 7.59 -24.18 -10.92
C ILE A 137 8.50 -25.17 -11.65
N LYS A 138 8.24 -25.50 -12.92
CA LYS A 138 9.09 -26.44 -13.68
C LYS A 138 10.56 -26.00 -13.72
N PRO A 139 10.89 -24.72 -14.00
CA PRO A 139 12.28 -24.26 -13.88
C PRO A 139 12.87 -24.43 -12.47
N LEU A 140 12.11 -24.10 -11.42
CA LEU A 140 12.56 -24.29 -10.03
C LEU A 140 12.78 -25.77 -9.65
N LEU A 141 12.02 -26.69 -10.22
CA LEU A 141 12.23 -28.14 -10.01
C LEU A 141 13.44 -28.67 -10.78
N SER A 142 13.96 -27.92 -11.76
CA SER A 142 15.09 -28.36 -12.58
C SER A 142 16.47 -28.03 -11.98
N ILE A 143 16.53 -27.13 -11.00
CA ILE A 143 17.78 -26.78 -10.33
C ILE A 143 18.13 -27.79 -9.23
N PRO A 144 19.43 -28.06 -8.98
CA PRO A 144 19.86 -28.89 -7.85
C PRO A 144 19.32 -28.32 -6.53
N MET A 145 18.94 -29.22 -5.62
CA MET A 145 18.48 -28.83 -4.29
C MET A 145 19.59 -28.03 -3.58
N PRO A 146 19.30 -26.81 -3.08
CA PRO A 146 20.27 -26.03 -2.30
C PRO A 146 20.70 -26.76 -1.02
N SER A 147 21.85 -26.39 -0.46
CA SER A 147 22.38 -26.97 0.78
C SER A 147 21.55 -26.66 2.04
N SER A 148 20.61 -25.73 1.94
CA SER A 148 19.72 -25.30 3.03
C SER A 148 18.36 -24.92 2.47
N THR A 149 17.33 -25.06 3.30
CA THR A 149 15.99 -24.57 3.03
C THR A 149 16.02 -23.07 2.76
N ARG A 150 15.35 -22.65 1.70
CA ARG A 150 15.16 -21.26 1.30
C ARG A 150 13.70 -20.87 1.50
N PHE A 151 13.43 -19.57 1.56
CA PHE A 151 12.04 -19.11 1.68
C PHE A 151 11.72 -17.91 0.80
N VAL A 152 10.45 -17.79 0.43
CA VAL A 152 9.86 -16.61 -0.22
C VAL A 152 8.90 -15.94 0.75
N VAL A 153 8.89 -14.62 0.80
CA VAL A 153 7.90 -13.85 1.58
C VAL A 153 7.02 -13.01 0.67
N ILE A 154 5.70 -13.06 0.84
CA ILE A 154 4.75 -12.13 0.21
C ILE A 154 4.06 -11.34 1.33
N ASP A 155 4.47 -10.09 1.51
CA ASP A 155 3.95 -9.19 2.55
C ASP A 155 2.67 -8.50 2.09
N GLY A 156 1.65 -8.48 2.95
CA GLY A 156 0.44 -7.68 2.75
C GLY A 156 -0.57 -8.26 1.76
N ILE A 157 -0.67 -9.59 1.65
CA ILE A 157 -1.57 -10.20 0.66
C ILE A 157 -3.03 -9.78 0.85
N GLU A 158 -3.71 -9.57 -0.28
CA GLU A 158 -5.14 -9.27 -0.36
C GLU A 158 -5.90 -10.43 -1.01
N HIS A 159 -7.23 -10.34 -1.00
CA HIS A 159 -8.13 -11.41 -1.43
C HIS A 159 -7.92 -11.85 -2.89
N GLU A 160 -7.50 -10.93 -3.75
CA GLU A 160 -7.19 -11.14 -5.17
C GLU A 160 -6.03 -12.11 -5.39
N LEU A 161 -5.06 -12.15 -4.46
CA LEU A 161 -3.87 -12.99 -4.56
C LEU A 161 -4.02 -14.36 -3.89
N ILE A 162 -5.11 -14.60 -3.14
CA ILE A 162 -5.33 -15.86 -2.41
C ILE A 162 -5.25 -17.09 -3.32
N PRO A 163 -5.91 -17.14 -4.50
CA PRO A 163 -5.77 -18.28 -5.40
C PRO A 163 -4.32 -18.54 -5.83
N THR A 164 -3.58 -17.46 -6.11
CA THR A 164 -2.17 -17.52 -6.53
C THR A 164 -1.28 -18.09 -5.43
N VAL A 165 -1.38 -17.58 -4.19
CA VAL A 165 -0.52 -18.04 -3.09
C VAL A 165 -0.83 -19.48 -2.67
N ILE A 166 -2.10 -19.91 -2.74
CA ILE A 166 -2.48 -21.31 -2.52
C ILE A 166 -1.87 -22.20 -3.61
N GLN A 167 -1.81 -21.74 -4.85
CA GLN A 167 -1.19 -22.50 -5.91
C GLN A 167 0.34 -22.59 -5.72
N LEU A 168 0.99 -21.49 -5.33
CA LEU A 168 2.43 -21.48 -5.03
C LEU A 168 2.76 -22.42 -3.86
N SER A 169 1.99 -22.37 -2.76
CA SER A 169 2.20 -23.23 -1.58
C SER A 169 2.10 -24.73 -1.91
N LYS A 170 1.25 -25.11 -2.87
CA LYS A 170 1.10 -26.50 -3.32
C LYS A 170 2.23 -26.97 -4.23
N LEU A 171 2.79 -26.06 -5.03
CA LEU A 171 3.64 -26.41 -6.16
C LEU A 171 5.13 -26.11 -5.93
N PHE A 172 5.49 -25.28 -4.95
CA PHE A 172 6.88 -25.00 -4.65
C PHE A 172 7.67 -26.29 -4.34
N PRO A 173 8.94 -26.36 -4.79
CA PRO A 173 9.83 -27.44 -4.37
C PRO A 173 9.93 -27.48 -2.84
N LYS A 174 10.11 -28.67 -2.25
CA LYS A 174 10.17 -28.85 -0.78
C LYS A 174 11.23 -27.98 -0.09
N TRP A 175 12.32 -27.67 -0.79
CA TRP A 175 13.40 -26.83 -0.27
C TRP A 175 13.05 -25.32 -0.26
N LEU A 176 11.95 -24.90 -0.90
CA LEU A 176 11.51 -23.51 -1.00
C LEU A 176 10.20 -23.30 -0.24
N LYS A 177 10.29 -22.84 1.01
CA LYS A 177 9.11 -22.54 1.84
C LYS A 177 8.47 -21.20 1.43
N LEU A 178 7.16 -21.07 1.61
CA LEU A 178 6.43 -19.81 1.37
C LEU A 178 5.91 -19.26 2.70
N ALA A 179 6.22 -17.99 2.98
CA ALA A 179 5.60 -17.22 4.03
C ALA A 179 4.78 -16.08 3.41
N ILE A 180 3.62 -15.80 3.99
CA ILE A 180 2.77 -14.70 3.59
C ILE A 180 2.34 -13.91 4.83
N THR A 181 2.13 -12.60 4.68
CA THR A 181 1.54 -11.79 5.74
C THR A 181 0.21 -11.20 5.29
N SER A 182 -0.73 -11.05 6.21
CA SER A 182 -1.97 -10.34 5.92
C SER A 182 -2.61 -9.71 7.16
N ARG A 183 -3.58 -8.84 6.92
CA ARG A 183 -4.58 -8.45 7.93
C ARG A 183 -5.52 -9.64 8.18
N HIS A 184 -6.43 -9.52 9.14
CA HIS A 184 -7.45 -10.55 9.31
C HIS A 184 -8.35 -10.63 8.08
N PHE A 185 -8.45 -11.82 7.51
CA PHE A 185 -9.43 -12.14 6.48
C PHE A 185 -10.79 -12.49 7.10
N ASP A 186 -11.83 -12.41 6.27
CA ASP A 186 -13.09 -13.06 6.61
C ASP A 186 -12.92 -14.58 6.82
N VAL A 187 -13.92 -15.19 7.44
CA VAL A 187 -13.89 -16.61 7.80
C VAL A 187 -13.73 -17.53 6.57
N ARG A 188 -14.24 -17.12 5.40
CA ARG A 188 -14.21 -17.93 4.18
C ARG A 188 -12.78 -18.05 3.66
N TYR A 189 -12.10 -16.92 3.46
CA TYR A 189 -10.71 -16.88 2.98
C TYR A 189 -9.74 -17.49 3.99
N ARG A 190 -9.96 -17.23 5.29
CA ARG A 190 -9.17 -17.85 6.35
C ARG A 190 -9.23 -19.38 6.30
N ARG A 191 -10.42 -19.96 6.19
CA ARG A 191 -10.59 -21.42 6.06
C ARG A 191 -9.89 -22.01 4.83
N MET A 192 -9.87 -21.28 3.71
CA MET A 192 -9.15 -21.71 2.51
C MET A 192 -7.64 -21.76 2.75
N LEU A 193 -7.08 -20.78 3.47
CA LEU A 193 -5.65 -20.72 3.77
C LEU A 193 -5.23 -21.73 4.85
N GLU A 194 -6.04 -21.98 5.88
CA GLU A 194 -5.75 -22.93 6.97
C GLU A 194 -5.46 -24.36 6.48
N GLN A 195 -5.95 -24.74 5.29
CA GLN A 195 -5.68 -26.03 4.68
C GLN A 195 -4.20 -26.18 4.24
N TYR A 196 -3.55 -25.08 3.85
CA TYR A 196 -2.21 -25.07 3.26
C TYR A 196 -1.17 -24.32 4.09
N PHE A 197 -1.63 -23.52 5.06
CA PHE A 197 -0.78 -22.63 5.85
C PHE A 197 -0.92 -22.91 7.36
N ILE A 198 0.21 -22.84 8.06
CA ILE A 198 0.26 -22.69 9.52
C ILE A 198 -0.03 -21.22 9.83
N ILE A 199 -0.95 -20.95 10.75
CA ILE A 199 -1.30 -19.57 11.13
C ILE A 199 -0.53 -19.15 12.38
N HIS A 200 0.27 -18.10 12.23
CA HIS A 200 0.90 -17.40 13.34
C HIS A 200 0.20 -16.05 13.55
N GLN A 201 -0.39 -15.84 14.72
CA GLN A 201 -1.00 -14.56 15.09
C GLN A 201 0.02 -13.68 15.81
N LEU A 202 0.46 -12.64 15.11
CA LEU A 202 1.55 -11.77 15.53
C LEU A 202 1.18 -10.87 16.73
N ASP A 203 -0.11 -10.66 16.96
CA ASP A 203 -0.71 -9.77 17.96
C ASP A 203 -1.26 -10.51 19.20
N ARG A 204 -1.00 -11.82 19.33
CA ARG A 204 -1.41 -12.58 20.53
C ARG A 204 -0.63 -12.21 21.79
N GLY A 205 0.59 -11.69 21.66
CA GLY A 205 1.45 -11.31 22.77
C GLY A 205 1.74 -9.81 22.76
N SER A 206 1.78 -9.20 23.94
CA SER A 206 2.14 -7.79 24.12
C SER A 206 3.61 -7.57 24.47
N THR A 207 4.39 -8.62 24.73
CA THR A 207 5.78 -8.51 25.24
C THR A 207 6.69 -7.65 24.37
N GLU A 208 6.71 -7.89 23.05
CA GLU A 208 7.54 -7.10 22.14
C GLU A 208 7.04 -5.65 22.05
N LEU A 209 5.72 -5.43 22.09
CA LEU A 209 5.14 -4.09 22.04
C LEU A 209 5.39 -3.31 23.34
N LEU A 210 5.30 -3.95 24.49
CA LEU A 210 5.62 -3.34 25.79
C LEU A 210 7.07 -2.87 25.83
N LYS A 211 8.02 -3.71 25.42
CA LYS A 211 9.43 -3.33 25.30
C LYS A 211 9.61 -2.18 24.29
N PHE A 212 8.86 -2.17 23.19
CA PHE A 212 8.87 -1.07 22.22
C PHE A 212 8.38 0.25 22.84
N ILE A 213 7.30 0.20 23.62
CA ILE A 213 6.74 1.33 24.36
C ILE A 213 7.78 1.86 25.36
N GLU A 214 8.33 1.02 26.21
CA GLU A 214 9.34 1.38 27.21
C GLU A 214 10.57 2.04 26.58
N THR A 215 10.98 1.54 25.41
CA THR A 215 12.12 2.11 24.67
C THR A 215 11.79 3.46 24.04
N ARG A 216 10.59 3.63 23.46
CA ARG A 216 10.22 4.84 22.70
C ARG A 216 9.64 5.96 23.56
N LEU A 217 9.05 5.62 24.70
CA LEU A 217 8.32 6.51 25.59
C LEU A 217 8.67 6.18 27.05
N PRO A 218 9.94 6.32 27.47
CA PRO A 218 10.39 5.90 28.81
C PRO A 218 9.74 6.68 29.96
N ASN A 219 9.17 7.86 29.68
CA ASN A 219 8.54 8.74 30.68
C ASN A 219 7.02 8.52 30.80
N ILE A 220 6.45 7.54 30.10
CA ILE A 220 5.02 7.24 30.13
C ILE A 220 4.83 5.83 30.64
N ASP A 221 3.84 5.64 31.51
CA ASP A 221 3.49 4.32 32.01
C ASP A 221 3.16 3.36 30.86
N SER A 222 3.92 2.26 30.77
CA SER A 222 3.83 1.34 29.63
C SER A 222 2.50 0.59 29.59
N SER A 223 1.83 0.40 30.73
CA SER A 223 0.52 -0.25 30.80
C SER A 223 -0.59 0.65 30.26
N VAL A 224 -0.57 1.94 30.61
CA VAL A 224 -1.52 2.95 30.11
C VAL A 224 -1.34 3.17 28.60
N MET A 225 -0.09 3.28 28.15
CA MET A 225 0.22 3.41 26.72
C MET A 225 -0.17 2.16 25.92
N LEU A 226 0.00 0.96 26.50
CA LEU A 226 -0.42 -0.29 25.85
C LEU A 226 -1.94 -0.31 25.62
N GLU A 227 -2.73 0.15 26.60
CA GLU A 227 -4.18 0.28 26.47
C GLU A 227 -4.57 1.31 25.40
N ALA A 228 -3.97 2.51 25.46
CA ALA A 228 -4.25 3.60 24.53
C ALA A 228 -3.91 3.25 23.07
N CYS A 229 -2.79 2.55 22.84
CA CYS A 229 -2.32 2.22 21.48
C CYS A 229 -3.10 1.09 20.81
N GLN A 230 -3.90 0.31 21.56
CA GLN A 230 -4.71 -0.82 21.06
C GLN A 230 -3.90 -1.81 20.20
N GLY A 231 -2.67 -2.13 20.63
CA GLY A 231 -1.78 -3.07 19.92
C GLY A 231 -1.03 -2.48 18.72
N SER A 232 -1.17 -1.17 18.45
CA SER A 232 -0.57 -0.53 17.28
C SER A 232 0.84 -0.02 17.54
N TRP A 233 1.80 -0.56 16.79
CA TRP A 233 3.19 -0.08 16.78
C TRP A 233 3.30 1.31 16.13
N PHE A 234 2.48 1.56 15.10
CA PHE A 234 2.42 2.88 14.46
C PHE A 234 1.95 3.95 15.44
N TYR A 235 0.94 3.66 16.27
CA TYR A 235 0.46 4.61 17.26
C TYR A 235 1.60 5.07 18.18
N VAL A 236 2.37 4.13 18.73
CA VAL A 236 3.46 4.42 19.68
C VAL A 236 4.57 5.24 19.00
N ASP A 237 4.97 4.86 17.78
CA ASP A 237 5.99 5.61 17.02
C ASP A 237 5.51 7.02 16.66
N GLN A 238 4.25 7.16 16.21
CA GLN A 238 3.68 8.46 15.83
C GLN A 238 3.47 9.37 17.05
N TYR A 239 3.03 8.84 18.19
CA TYR A 239 2.90 9.60 19.43
C TYR A 239 4.27 10.08 19.93
N SER A 240 5.27 9.20 19.96
CA SER A 240 6.67 9.54 20.27
C SER A 240 7.20 10.64 19.35
N TYR A 241 6.96 10.52 18.03
CA TYR A 241 7.36 11.52 17.06
C TYR A 241 6.63 12.87 17.25
N ALA A 242 5.34 12.84 17.61
CA ALA A 242 4.56 14.04 17.88
C ALA A 242 5.08 14.81 19.10
N ILE A 243 5.49 14.10 20.16
CA ILE A 243 6.17 14.72 21.32
C ILE A 243 7.51 15.34 20.90
N GLN A 244 8.33 14.60 20.14
CA GLN A 244 9.63 15.10 19.65
C GLN A 244 9.49 16.32 18.74
N SER A 245 8.35 16.43 18.05
CA SER A 245 8.03 17.55 17.17
C SER A 245 7.25 18.68 17.88
N HIS A 246 7.12 18.63 19.21
CA HIS A 246 6.39 19.59 20.03
C HIS A 246 4.91 19.77 19.65
N LEU A 247 4.31 18.78 19.00
CA LEU A 247 2.89 18.76 18.67
C LEU A 247 2.04 18.32 19.88
N LEU A 248 2.57 17.39 20.68
CA LEU A 248 1.95 16.90 21.90
C LEU A 248 2.91 17.10 23.07
N SER A 249 2.35 17.26 24.27
CA SER A 249 3.12 17.38 25.52
C SER A 249 2.88 16.18 26.43
N VAL A 250 3.87 15.86 27.27
CA VAL A 250 3.73 14.87 28.35
C VAL A 250 3.49 15.67 29.64
N SER A 251 2.34 15.48 30.29
CA SER A 251 2.11 16.06 31.61
C SER A 251 3.09 15.43 32.61
N PRO A 252 3.93 16.22 33.34
CA PRO A 252 4.82 15.66 34.33
C PRO A 252 4.00 14.99 35.44
N ALA A 253 4.30 13.72 35.75
CA ALA A 253 3.75 13.06 36.91
C ALA A 253 4.15 13.85 38.17
N SER A 254 3.17 14.22 38.98
CA SER A 254 3.36 15.02 40.20
C SER A 254 4.20 14.27 41.23
N ASP A 255 5.41 14.74 41.48
CA ASP A 255 6.20 14.46 42.68
C ASP A 255 5.57 15.18 43.89
N SER A 256 4.62 14.53 44.58
CA SER A 256 4.22 14.93 45.92
C SER A 256 3.93 13.70 46.78
N GLN A 257 4.87 13.40 47.67
CA GLN A 257 4.66 12.54 48.83
C GLN A 257 3.53 13.14 49.68
N ASN A 258 2.61 12.28 50.15
CA ASN A 258 1.42 12.57 50.97
C ASN A 258 0.18 13.00 50.17
N ASP A 259 -0.56 12.03 49.63
CA ASP A 259 -1.96 11.85 50.03
C ASP A 259 -2.51 10.52 49.49
N ILE A 260 -3.11 9.77 50.39
CA ILE A 260 -3.72 8.46 50.17
C ILE A 260 -5.14 8.71 49.63
N LEU A 261 -5.46 8.07 48.48
CA LEU A 261 -6.77 7.91 47.80
C LEU A 261 -6.89 8.67 46.45
N ASN A 262 -6.98 7.89 45.38
CA ASN A 262 -7.24 8.22 43.97
C ASN A 262 -6.03 8.71 43.15
N ILE A 263 -5.28 7.69 42.73
CA ILE A 263 -4.46 7.62 41.53
C ILE A 263 -5.23 8.24 40.33
N ASN A 264 -4.98 9.51 40.03
CA ASN A 264 -5.44 10.18 38.82
C ASN A 264 -4.42 9.87 37.71
N ILE A 265 -4.53 8.66 37.15
CA ILE A 265 -3.79 8.24 35.95
C ILE A 265 -4.26 9.11 34.78
N CYS A 266 -3.34 9.93 34.25
CA CYS A 266 -3.23 10.34 32.85
C CYS A 266 -4.53 10.28 32.01
N SER A 267 -5.54 11.09 32.34
CA SER A 267 -6.82 11.15 31.63
C SER A 267 -6.74 11.68 30.20
N ASP A 268 -5.56 12.07 29.74
CA ASP A 268 -5.39 12.91 28.55
C ASP A 268 -4.71 12.18 27.38
N LEU A 269 -4.41 10.89 27.51
CA LEU A 269 -3.84 10.12 26.39
C LEU A 269 -4.90 9.84 25.31
N PRO A 270 -4.65 10.20 24.04
CA PRO A 270 -5.61 9.99 22.98
C PRO A 270 -5.79 8.48 22.68
N ILE A 271 -7.00 7.95 22.77
CA ILE A 271 -7.22 6.50 22.59
C ILE A 271 -7.31 6.14 21.10
N GLY A 272 -6.51 5.16 20.66
CA GLY A 272 -6.51 4.63 19.29
C GLY A 272 -6.03 5.63 18.23
N HIS A 273 -6.01 5.22 16.95
CA HIS A 273 -5.55 6.09 15.86
C HIS A 273 -6.40 7.34 15.70
N GLU A 274 -7.74 7.23 15.81
CA GLU A 274 -8.65 8.37 15.65
C GLU A 274 -8.45 9.44 16.74
N GLY A 275 -8.25 9.02 18.00
CA GLY A 275 -7.91 9.94 19.08
C GLY A 275 -6.57 10.63 18.81
N LEU A 276 -5.56 9.86 18.37
CA LEU A 276 -4.23 10.38 18.09
C LEU A 276 -4.24 11.38 16.93
N PHE A 277 -4.95 11.05 15.86
CA PHE A 277 -5.13 11.92 14.71
C PHE A 277 -5.85 13.20 15.12
N SER A 278 -6.93 13.12 15.89
CA SER A 278 -7.65 14.31 16.38
C SER A 278 -6.76 15.22 17.20
N ALA A 279 -5.92 14.64 18.09
CA ALA A 279 -4.97 15.41 18.88
C ALA A 279 -3.92 16.12 18.02
N ILE A 280 -3.34 15.42 17.03
CA ILE A 280 -2.35 15.99 16.10
C ILE A 280 -2.98 17.02 15.14
N GLU A 281 -4.16 16.72 14.58
CA GLU A 281 -4.90 17.61 13.68
C GLU A 281 -5.23 18.95 14.38
N SER A 282 -5.51 18.93 15.68
CA SER A 282 -5.86 20.14 16.46
C SER A 282 -4.74 21.17 16.59
N VAL A 283 -3.48 20.76 16.41
CA VAL A 283 -2.27 21.61 16.56
C VAL A 283 -1.56 21.89 15.24
N MET A 284 -1.92 21.20 14.17
CA MET A 284 -1.33 21.36 12.84
C MET A 284 -2.08 22.41 12.00
N SER A 285 -1.57 22.70 10.79
CA SER A 285 -2.20 23.62 9.85
C SER A 285 -3.68 23.25 9.63
N PRO A 286 -4.62 24.22 9.63
CA PRO A 286 -6.04 23.96 9.36
C PRO A 286 -6.29 23.40 7.95
N HIS A 287 -5.27 23.41 7.07
CA HIS A 287 -5.32 22.85 5.73
C HIS A 287 -4.84 21.40 5.64
N LEU A 288 -4.39 20.79 6.74
CA LEU A 288 -3.91 19.40 6.77
C LEU A 288 -4.91 18.43 6.10
N ASN A 289 -6.19 18.50 6.49
CA ASN A 289 -7.23 17.64 5.92
C ASN A 289 -7.36 17.79 4.40
N PHE A 290 -7.16 18.98 3.85
CA PHE A 290 -7.16 19.21 2.41
C PHE A 290 -6.04 18.44 1.72
N TYR A 291 -4.82 18.48 2.27
CA TYR A 291 -3.67 17.75 1.74
C TYR A 291 -3.83 16.24 1.87
N LEU A 292 -4.30 15.77 3.03
CA LEU A 292 -4.57 14.36 3.27
C LEU A 292 -5.58 13.82 2.24
N GLN A 293 -6.66 14.54 1.97
CA GLN A 293 -7.65 14.13 0.98
C GLN A 293 -7.11 14.08 -0.45
N LEU A 294 -6.32 15.07 -0.88
CA LEU A 294 -5.68 15.03 -2.21
C LEU A 294 -4.71 13.85 -2.33
N ILE A 295 -3.88 13.59 -1.32
CA ILE A 295 -2.91 12.50 -1.35
C ILE A 295 -3.63 11.14 -1.35
N THR A 296 -4.60 10.95 -0.46
CA THR A 296 -5.32 9.66 -0.31
C THR A 296 -6.24 9.32 -1.48
N SER A 297 -6.82 10.32 -2.15
CA SER A 297 -7.64 10.09 -3.36
C SER A 297 -6.82 9.90 -4.64
N SER A 298 -5.50 10.06 -4.59
CA SER A 298 -4.62 9.79 -5.72
C SER A 298 -4.35 8.29 -5.83
N ARG A 299 -4.50 7.72 -7.03
CA ARG A 299 -4.20 6.30 -7.28
C ARG A 299 -2.72 5.96 -7.05
N LEU A 300 -1.85 6.90 -7.38
CA LEU A 300 -0.42 6.85 -7.11
C LEU A 300 -0.03 8.09 -6.28
N PRO A 301 0.98 8.00 -5.40
CA PRO A 301 1.48 9.15 -4.66
C PRO A 301 1.74 10.34 -5.60
N PRO A 302 1.10 11.50 -5.37
CA PRO A 302 1.26 12.63 -6.26
C PRO A 302 2.66 13.23 -6.11
N ALA A 303 3.28 13.60 -7.22
CA ALA A 303 4.47 14.45 -7.20
C ALA A 303 4.14 15.77 -6.50
N ARG A 304 5.07 16.29 -5.70
CA ARG A 304 4.87 17.49 -4.89
C ARG A 304 4.40 18.69 -5.73
N GLN A 305 5.05 18.92 -6.87
CA GLN A 305 4.70 20.00 -7.80
C GLN A 305 3.27 19.89 -8.33
N LYS A 306 2.80 18.67 -8.64
CA LYS A 306 1.44 18.45 -9.14
C LYS A 306 0.41 18.78 -8.06
N LEU A 307 0.65 18.33 -6.83
CA LEU A 307 -0.24 18.63 -5.70
C LEU A 307 -0.27 20.14 -5.37
N VAL A 308 0.88 20.81 -5.38
CA VAL A 308 0.98 22.27 -5.16
C VAL A 308 0.20 23.02 -6.24
N CYS A 309 0.35 22.62 -7.51
CA CYS A 309 -0.36 23.22 -8.64
C CYS A 309 -1.89 23.09 -8.50
N ILE A 310 -2.38 21.88 -8.22
CA ILE A 310 -3.82 21.62 -8.01
C ILE A 310 -4.34 22.40 -6.80
N THR A 311 -3.61 22.40 -5.70
CA THR A 311 -3.99 23.14 -4.48
C THR A 311 -4.10 24.64 -4.77
N LYS A 312 -3.10 25.22 -5.45
CA LYS A 312 -3.09 26.64 -5.85
C LYS A 312 -4.31 26.98 -6.70
N ILE A 313 -4.65 26.12 -7.65
CA ILE A 313 -5.78 26.33 -8.54
C ILE A 313 -7.11 26.25 -7.80
N VAL A 314 -7.29 25.29 -6.90
CA VAL A 314 -8.58 25.05 -6.23
C VAL A 314 -8.80 26.04 -5.08
N THR A 315 -7.75 26.37 -4.33
CA THR A 315 -7.85 27.24 -3.13
C THR A 315 -7.54 28.71 -3.39
N GLY A 316 -6.88 29.04 -4.50
CA GLY A 316 -6.41 30.40 -4.79
C GLY A 316 -5.20 30.86 -3.97
N LYS A 317 -4.63 30.00 -3.10
CA LYS A 317 -3.45 30.32 -2.28
C LYS A 317 -2.18 30.51 -3.12
N SER A 318 -1.21 31.24 -2.57
CA SER A 318 0.13 31.33 -3.16
C SER A 318 0.85 29.98 -3.09
N GLY A 319 1.74 29.73 -4.05
CA GLY A 319 2.58 28.53 -4.04
C GLY A 319 3.42 28.42 -2.77
N ASP A 320 4.03 29.54 -2.34
CA ASP A 320 4.88 29.60 -1.15
C ASP A 320 4.13 29.24 0.14
N SER A 321 2.87 29.69 0.28
CA SER A 321 2.04 29.32 1.44
C SER A 321 1.76 27.81 1.47
N ILE A 322 1.51 27.21 0.30
CA ILE A 322 1.25 25.78 0.20
C ILE A 322 2.52 24.97 0.48
N GLU A 323 3.67 25.43 -0.02
CA GLU A 323 4.95 24.80 0.24
C GLU A 323 5.29 24.81 1.73
N GLN A 324 5.03 25.93 2.41
CA GLN A 324 5.19 26.04 3.86
C GLN A 324 4.25 25.10 4.62
N ASP A 325 2.95 25.09 4.28
CA ASP A 325 1.98 24.16 4.85
C ASP A 325 2.44 22.70 4.69
N LEU A 326 3.00 22.33 3.54
CA LEU A 326 3.53 20.97 3.28
C LEU A 326 4.81 20.66 4.06
N ILE A 327 5.63 21.66 4.39
CA ILE A 327 6.78 21.50 5.31
C ILE A 327 6.27 21.21 6.72
N ASP A 328 5.26 21.94 7.17
CA ASP A 328 4.63 21.76 8.48
C ASP A 328 3.92 20.39 8.58
N CYS A 329 3.49 19.83 7.44
CA CYS A 329 2.95 18.47 7.34
C CYS A 329 3.99 17.33 7.40
N LYS A 330 5.29 17.62 7.49
CA LYS A 330 6.35 16.60 7.60
C LYS A 330 6.09 15.52 8.66
N PRO A 331 5.47 15.80 9.82
CA PRO A 331 5.18 14.77 10.83
C PRO A 331 4.27 13.63 10.37
N VAL A 332 3.38 13.88 9.39
CA VAL A 332 2.45 12.88 8.84
C VAL A 332 2.95 12.26 7.53
N LEU A 333 4.00 12.85 6.93
CA LEU A 333 4.59 12.41 5.68
C LEU A 333 5.75 11.44 5.93
N GLN A 334 5.78 10.36 5.14
CA GLN A 334 6.89 9.43 5.08
C GLN A 334 7.89 9.84 3.99
N CYS A 335 7.38 10.35 2.86
CA CYS A 335 8.18 10.89 1.77
C CYS A 335 7.59 12.24 1.35
N SER A 336 8.45 13.22 1.10
CA SER A 336 8.05 14.57 0.71
C SER A 336 7.88 14.74 -0.81
N ASP A 337 8.50 13.85 -1.61
CA ASP A 337 8.30 13.78 -3.05
C ASP A 337 8.68 12.37 -3.60
N PRO A 338 7.73 11.60 -4.18
CA PRO A 338 6.30 11.89 -4.17
C PRO A 338 5.73 11.90 -2.74
N LEU A 339 4.61 12.60 -2.55
CA LEU A 339 4.00 12.77 -1.24
C LEU A 339 3.35 11.46 -0.78
N ILE A 340 3.98 10.80 0.20
CA ILE A 340 3.51 9.53 0.77
C ILE A 340 3.21 9.75 2.25
N LEU A 341 2.00 9.45 2.68
CA LEU A 341 1.60 9.52 4.09
C LEU A 341 2.17 8.34 4.89
N LYS A 342 2.42 8.52 6.18
CA LYS A 342 2.85 7.43 7.06
C LYS A 342 1.68 6.50 7.37
N ALA A 343 1.81 5.22 7.04
CA ALA A 343 0.97 4.12 7.54
C ALA A 343 -0.52 4.47 7.70
N ALA A 344 -1.03 4.61 8.94
CA ALA A 344 -2.46 4.79 9.18
C ALA A 344 -3.04 6.11 8.63
N TRP A 345 -2.22 7.14 8.41
CA TRP A 345 -2.66 8.35 7.72
C TRP A 345 -3.11 8.07 6.28
N GLN A 346 -2.58 7.04 5.62
CA GLN A 346 -3.02 6.63 4.27
C GLN A 346 -4.47 6.13 4.27
N GLU A 347 -4.96 5.64 5.41
CA GLU A 347 -6.30 5.05 5.53
C GLU A 347 -7.32 6.02 6.16
N ARG A 348 -6.90 7.22 6.57
CA ARG A 348 -7.75 8.25 7.19
C ARG A 348 -9.06 8.50 6.43
N PHE A 349 -8.99 8.49 5.09
CA PHE A 349 -10.13 8.71 4.19
C PHE A 349 -10.50 7.48 3.37
N ARG A 350 -10.07 6.27 3.77
CA ARG A 350 -10.25 5.03 2.99
C ARG A 350 -11.70 4.80 2.52
N TYR A 351 -12.67 5.16 3.36
CA TYR A 351 -14.10 4.97 3.07
C TYR A 351 -14.82 6.24 2.59
N ASN A 352 -14.15 7.40 2.63
CA ASN A 352 -14.76 8.68 2.26
C ASN A 352 -13.73 9.64 1.64
N CYS A 353 -13.20 9.27 0.48
CA CYS A 353 -12.27 10.08 -0.31
C CYS A 353 -12.96 10.93 -1.39
N SER A 354 -14.30 11.00 -1.42
CA SER A 354 -15.04 11.59 -2.54
C SER A 354 -14.82 13.09 -2.72
N GLU A 355 -14.56 13.82 -1.63
CA GLU A 355 -14.21 15.24 -1.70
C GLU A 355 -12.81 15.41 -2.32
N GLY A 356 -11.81 14.63 -1.89
CA GLY A 356 -10.50 14.53 -2.55
C GLY A 356 -10.59 14.31 -4.06
N HIS A 357 -11.41 13.35 -4.52
CA HIS A 357 -11.65 13.15 -5.96
C HIS A 357 -12.27 14.38 -6.63
N GLY A 358 -13.21 15.07 -5.97
CA GLY A 358 -13.79 16.33 -6.47
C GLY A 358 -12.75 17.43 -6.64
N LEU A 359 -11.84 17.59 -5.67
CA LEU A 359 -10.73 18.56 -5.74
C LEU A 359 -9.80 18.27 -6.93
N TRP A 360 -9.48 17.00 -7.17
CA TRP A 360 -8.73 16.59 -8.36
C TRP A 360 -9.49 16.91 -9.65
N VAL A 361 -10.78 16.61 -9.72
CA VAL A 361 -11.61 16.93 -10.89
C VAL A 361 -11.58 18.42 -11.20
N ASP A 362 -11.78 19.26 -10.18
CA ASP A 362 -11.82 20.72 -10.35
C ASP A 362 -10.46 21.28 -10.78
N GLY A 363 -9.37 20.74 -10.22
CA GLY A 363 -8.01 21.11 -10.59
C GLY A 363 -7.64 20.68 -12.01
N ILE A 364 -7.87 19.41 -12.36
CA ILE A 364 -7.57 18.86 -13.70
C ILE A 364 -8.41 19.56 -14.76
N ARG A 365 -9.70 19.84 -14.48
CA ARG A 365 -10.58 20.56 -15.41
C ARG A 365 -10.04 21.94 -15.78
N ARG A 366 -9.38 22.63 -14.85
CA ARG A 366 -8.76 23.95 -15.07
C ARG A 366 -7.38 23.85 -15.74
N LEU A 367 -6.63 22.79 -15.49
CA LEU A 367 -5.32 22.55 -16.11
C LEU A 367 -5.41 22.01 -17.54
N GLY A 368 -6.47 21.27 -17.85
CA GLY A 368 -6.57 20.49 -19.08
C GLY A 368 -5.89 19.12 -18.96
N CYS A 369 -6.10 18.26 -19.95
CA CYS A 369 -5.37 17.01 -20.15
C CYS A 369 -4.58 17.13 -21.45
N GLN A 370 -3.28 16.80 -21.42
CA GLN A 370 -2.39 16.80 -22.57
C GLN A 370 -2.12 15.38 -23.10
N THR A 371 -2.28 14.38 -22.24
CA THR A 371 -2.05 12.96 -22.58
C THR A 371 -3.28 12.11 -22.29
N ALA A 372 -3.40 10.98 -22.98
CA ALA A 372 -4.46 10.01 -22.70
C ALA A 372 -4.35 9.43 -21.27
N GLN A 373 -3.14 9.36 -20.70
CA GLN A 373 -2.94 8.96 -19.31
C GLN A 373 -3.55 9.98 -18.34
N GLU A 374 -3.37 11.29 -18.58
CA GLU A 374 -4.02 12.33 -17.78
C GLU A 374 -5.53 12.30 -17.92
N LEU A 375 -6.05 12.03 -19.13
CA LEU A 375 -7.49 11.85 -19.35
C LEU A 375 -8.05 10.62 -18.62
N ILE A 376 -7.29 9.53 -18.58
CA ILE A 376 -7.63 8.33 -17.81
C ILE A 376 -7.66 8.63 -16.31
N GLU A 377 -6.65 9.32 -15.78
CA GLU A 377 -6.63 9.74 -14.37
C GLU A 377 -7.78 10.73 -14.07
N PHE A 378 -8.11 11.63 -15.00
CA PHE A 378 -9.26 12.51 -14.89
C PHE A 378 -10.57 11.73 -14.82
N ALA A 379 -10.74 10.72 -15.69
CA ALA A 379 -11.90 9.84 -15.68
C ALA A 379 -12.00 9.04 -14.38
N TYR A 380 -10.87 8.58 -13.84
CA TYR A 380 -10.81 7.94 -12.53
C TYR A 380 -11.34 8.85 -11.44
N HIS A 381 -10.79 10.07 -11.28
CA HIS A 381 -11.30 11.00 -10.27
C HIS A 381 -12.76 11.38 -10.51
N LEU A 382 -13.17 11.56 -11.76
CA LEU A 382 -14.55 11.89 -12.09
C LEU A 382 -15.51 10.75 -11.76
N ALA A 383 -15.14 9.49 -11.98
CA ALA A 383 -15.95 8.32 -11.63
C ALA A 383 -16.24 8.28 -10.13
N HIS A 384 -15.23 8.55 -9.30
CA HIS A 384 -15.31 8.45 -7.83
C HIS A 384 -15.75 9.74 -7.11
N ALA A 385 -15.71 10.89 -7.79
CA ALA A 385 -16.23 12.14 -7.24
C ALA A 385 -17.76 12.05 -7.04
N LYS A 386 -18.22 12.51 -5.87
CA LYS A 386 -19.64 12.67 -5.53
C LYS A 386 -20.01 14.15 -5.53
N GLY A 387 -21.24 14.47 -5.90
CA GLY A 387 -21.76 15.85 -5.87
C GLY A 387 -22.49 16.26 -7.14
N TRP A 388 -23.32 17.30 -7.04
CA TRP A 388 -24.14 17.77 -8.16
C TRP A 388 -23.34 18.44 -9.28
N ASN A 389 -22.17 19.00 -8.96
CA ASN A 389 -21.26 19.63 -9.92
C ASN A 389 -20.74 18.65 -10.98
N TYR A 390 -20.85 17.35 -10.73
CA TYR A 390 -20.35 16.28 -11.58
C TYR A 390 -21.49 15.41 -12.14
N ARG A 391 -22.72 15.93 -12.30
CA ARG A 391 -23.82 15.13 -12.89
C ARG A 391 -23.57 14.79 -14.36
N ASN A 392 -22.95 15.68 -15.12
CA ASN A 392 -22.70 15.50 -16.55
C ASN A 392 -21.33 14.83 -16.83
N LYS A 393 -20.94 13.81 -16.05
CA LYS A 393 -19.59 13.18 -16.14
C LYS A 393 -19.22 12.75 -17.56
N ILE A 394 -20.20 12.20 -18.27
CA ILE A 394 -20.07 11.70 -19.65
C ILE A 394 -19.72 12.83 -20.62
N GLU A 395 -20.46 13.94 -20.53
CA GLU A 395 -20.25 15.12 -21.39
C GLU A 395 -18.90 15.77 -21.06
N ILE A 396 -18.57 15.93 -19.78
CA ILE A 396 -17.28 16.46 -19.34
C ILE A 396 -16.12 15.66 -19.93
N LEU A 397 -16.16 14.32 -19.91
CA LEU A 397 -15.08 13.52 -20.49
C LEU A 397 -15.03 13.59 -22.00
N ARG A 398 -16.19 13.65 -22.67
CA ARG A 398 -16.25 13.84 -24.12
C ARG A 398 -15.62 15.17 -24.53
N ASP A 399 -15.90 16.25 -23.79
CA ASP A 399 -15.29 17.56 -24.02
C ASP A 399 -13.76 17.56 -23.87
N PHE A 400 -13.21 16.59 -23.13
CA PHE A 400 -11.77 16.36 -22.96
C PHE A 400 -11.19 15.33 -23.94
N GLY A 401 -12.00 14.81 -24.87
CA GLY A 401 -11.56 13.87 -25.91
C GLY A 401 -11.61 12.40 -25.50
N ALA A 402 -12.53 11.99 -24.62
CA ALA A 402 -12.69 10.57 -24.31
C ALA A 402 -13.27 9.73 -25.47
N ASP A 403 -13.92 10.35 -26.44
CA ASP A 403 -14.50 9.70 -27.61
C ASP A 403 -13.49 9.37 -28.72
N ILE A 404 -12.27 9.90 -28.63
CA ILE A 404 -11.18 9.68 -29.60
C ILE A 404 -10.13 8.68 -29.10
N ILE A 405 -10.22 8.21 -27.85
CA ILE A 405 -9.24 7.26 -27.31
C ILE A 405 -9.65 5.80 -27.58
N GLN A 406 -8.65 4.97 -27.87
CA GLN A 406 -8.78 3.52 -27.99
C GLN A 406 -8.00 2.83 -26.89
N LEU A 407 -8.68 2.01 -26.10
CA LEU A 407 -8.13 1.30 -24.96
C LEU A 407 -8.02 -0.19 -25.31
N LYS A 408 -6.81 -0.72 -25.23
CA LYS A 408 -6.51 -2.14 -25.50
C LYS A 408 -6.88 -3.09 -24.37
N CYS A 409 -7.08 -2.56 -23.18
CA CYS A 409 -7.45 -3.31 -21.99
C CYS A 409 -8.30 -2.41 -21.08
N PRO A 410 -9.11 -3.02 -20.19
CA PRO A 410 -9.70 -2.31 -19.07
C PRO A 410 -8.66 -1.51 -18.29
N VAL A 411 -9.05 -0.30 -17.91
CA VAL A 411 -8.26 0.71 -17.22
C VAL A 411 -8.70 0.82 -15.76
N ILE A 412 -7.75 0.70 -14.83
CA ILE A 412 -7.88 0.97 -13.38
C ILE A 412 -8.97 0.15 -12.66
N ASP A 413 -10.24 0.50 -12.81
CA ASP A 413 -11.39 -0.11 -12.13
C ASP A 413 -12.65 -0.14 -13.01
N ARG A 414 -13.69 -0.81 -12.52
CA ARG A 414 -14.92 -1.02 -13.28
C ARG A 414 -15.66 0.29 -13.55
N GLU A 415 -15.75 1.16 -12.54
CA GLU A 415 -16.46 2.42 -12.57
C GLU A 415 -15.87 3.39 -13.61
N THR A 416 -14.55 3.49 -13.62
CA THR A 416 -13.78 4.31 -14.56
C THR A 416 -13.92 3.80 -15.99
N ASN A 417 -13.78 2.48 -16.20
CA ASN A 417 -13.98 1.85 -17.50
C ASN A 417 -15.39 2.10 -18.05
N GLU A 418 -16.41 1.92 -17.21
CA GLU A 418 -17.79 2.11 -17.62
C GLU A 418 -18.09 3.57 -17.96
N LEU A 419 -17.50 4.51 -17.21
CA LEU A 419 -17.63 5.93 -17.49
C LEU A 419 -16.93 6.32 -18.81
N LEU A 420 -15.69 5.86 -19.04
CA LEU A 420 -14.96 6.08 -20.29
C LEU A 420 -15.72 5.52 -21.50
N ARG A 421 -16.23 4.29 -21.40
CA ARG A 421 -17.05 3.64 -22.43
C ARG A 421 -18.30 4.46 -22.75
N LYS A 422 -18.98 4.98 -21.74
CA LYS A 422 -20.16 5.85 -21.91
C LYS A 422 -19.81 7.21 -22.53
N ALA A 423 -18.61 7.74 -22.25
CA ALA A 423 -18.13 8.99 -22.84
C ALA A 423 -17.78 8.85 -24.33
N GLY A 424 -17.43 7.64 -24.77
CA GLY A 424 -17.17 7.28 -26.17
C GLY A 424 -15.88 6.51 -26.41
N ALA A 425 -15.11 6.20 -25.36
CA ALA A 425 -13.85 5.48 -25.49
C ALA A 425 -14.09 4.09 -26.08
N GLN A 426 -13.31 3.72 -27.09
CA GLN A 426 -13.42 2.41 -27.73
C GLN A 426 -12.56 1.39 -27.00
N MET A 427 -13.19 0.37 -26.42
CA MET A 427 -12.49 -0.79 -25.86
C MET A 427 -12.25 -1.77 -27.01
N LEU A 428 -11.00 -1.97 -27.41
CA LEU A 428 -10.65 -2.93 -28.45
C LEU A 428 -10.67 -4.35 -27.86
N ASP A 429 -11.79 -5.06 -28.02
CA ASP A 429 -11.84 -6.51 -27.78
C ASP A 429 -10.92 -7.21 -28.79
N GLN A 430 -9.87 -7.86 -28.29
CA GLN A 430 -8.81 -8.47 -29.13
C GLN A 430 -9.22 -9.81 -29.78
N SER A 431 -10.51 -10.12 -29.86
CA SER A 431 -11.02 -11.33 -30.54
C SER A 431 -10.89 -11.29 -32.08
N CYS A 432 -10.39 -10.20 -32.68
CA CYS A 432 -10.31 -10.03 -34.14
C CYS A 432 -8.90 -9.86 -34.76
N GLN A 433 -7.78 -10.20 -34.09
CA GLN A 433 -6.42 -10.00 -34.67
C GLN A 433 -5.45 -11.20 -34.64
N VAL A 434 -5.95 -12.45 -34.68
CA VAL A 434 -5.13 -13.62 -35.08
C VAL A 434 -5.91 -14.47 -36.08
N GLN A 435 -5.65 -14.18 -37.36
CA GLN A 435 -5.56 -15.14 -38.47
C GLN A 435 -4.09 -15.49 -38.67
#